data_AF-A0A6P7U2T2-F1
#
_entry.id   AF-A0A6P7U2T2-F1
#
_cell.length_a   1.000
_cell.length_b   1.000
_cell.length_c   1.000
_cell.angle_alpha   90.00
_cell.angle_beta   90.00
_cell.angle_gamma   90.00
#
_symmetry.space_group_name_H-M   'P 1'
#
loop_
_entity.id
_entity.type
_entity.pdbx_description
1 polymer ?
#
loop_
_entity_poly.entity_id
_entity_poly.type
_entity_poly.pdbx_seq_one_letter_code
_entity_poly.pdbx_strand_id
1 'polypeptide(L)'
;MYGGGGDECFDCDGGDGADMYGGGGGDECFDCDGGDGADMYGGGGGDECFDCDGGDSADIYGGGGGGGDECFDCDGGDGADIYGGGGGGGSDECFDCDGGDGADMYGGGGGDECFDSDGGDSADIYGGGGGGGSDECFDSDGDGGADIYGGGGGGGSDECFDCDGGDGADMYGGGGSDECFDCDGGDGADIYGGGGGDGSDECFDCDGGDGADIYGGGGDRGNIDHTEIIAVVKVIIEKRVVIVRGPF
;
A
#
# COMPACT_ATOMS: atom_id res chain seq x y z
N MET A 1 25.73 4.98 -8.90
CA MET A 1 26.17 6.15 -9.70
C MET A 1 25.51 7.41 -9.14
N TYR A 2 25.75 8.61 -9.68
CA TYR A 2 25.11 9.84 -9.19
C TYR A 2 24.50 10.61 -10.36
N GLY A 3 23.24 10.98 -10.23
CA GLY A 3 22.52 11.91 -11.11
C GLY A 3 23.11 13.32 -11.10
N GLY A 4 22.83 14.06 -12.17
CA GLY A 4 23.13 15.49 -12.29
C GLY A 4 22.13 16.33 -11.49
N GLY A 5 21.97 17.60 -11.82
CA GLY A 5 20.85 18.40 -11.33
C GLY A 5 20.40 19.38 -12.41
N GLY A 6 19.17 19.86 -12.32
CA GLY A 6 18.47 20.60 -13.37
C GLY A 6 17.52 19.67 -14.15
N ASP A 7 16.78 20.24 -15.10
CA ASP A 7 15.77 19.49 -15.86
C ASP A 7 16.42 18.46 -16.82
N GLU A 8 16.82 17.30 -16.30
CA GLU A 8 17.57 16.26 -17.01
C GLU A 8 17.09 14.86 -16.61
N CYS A 9 17.25 13.93 -17.55
CA CYS A 9 17.03 12.50 -17.33
C CYS A 9 18.35 11.78 -17.14
N PHE A 10 18.40 10.85 -16.19
CA PHE A 10 19.59 10.09 -15.84
C PHE A 10 19.33 8.59 -15.94
N ASP A 11 20.00 7.96 -16.91
CA ASP A 11 19.94 6.51 -17.12
C ASP A 11 21.16 5.82 -16.45
N CYS A 12 20.97 4.75 -15.68
CA CYS A 12 22.08 4.03 -15.08
C CYS A 12 21.93 2.51 -14.87
N ASP A 13 22.89 1.73 -15.37
CA ASP A 13 22.92 0.27 -15.15
C ASP A 13 23.95 -0.11 -14.07
N GLY A 14 23.48 -0.44 -12.88
CA GLY A 14 24.21 -1.09 -11.80
C GLY A 14 24.31 -2.61 -11.99
N GLY A 15 25.37 -3.21 -11.46
CA GLY A 15 25.38 -4.67 -11.25
C GLY A 15 24.97 -4.99 -9.81
N ASP A 16 25.09 -6.25 -9.42
CA ASP A 16 24.84 -6.68 -8.03
C ASP A 16 25.59 -5.82 -7.01
N GLY A 17 24.90 -5.35 -5.98
CA GLY A 17 25.46 -4.54 -4.89
C GLY A 17 25.89 -3.13 -5.31
N ALA A 18 25.32 -2.57 -6.38
CA ALA A 18 25.68 -1.23 -6.85
C ALA A 18 24.75 -0.16 -6.28
N ASP A 19 25.33 0.79 -5.54
CA ASP A 19 24.58 1.95 -5.05
C ASP A 19 24.37 3.00 -6.15
N MET A 20 23.14 3.48 -6.32
CA MET A 20 22.70 4.45 -7.32
C MET A 20 21.89 5.57 -6.68
N TYR A 21 22.18 6.81 -7.07
CA TYR A 21 21.63 8.00 -6.42
C TYR A 21 21.12 8.98 -7.47
N GLY A 22 19.88 9.40 -7.29
CA GLY A 22 19.18 10.43 -8.04
C GLY A 22 19.84 11.80 -7.96
N GLY A 23 19.40 12.66 -8.87
CA GLY A 23 19.84 14.03 -8.97
C GLY A 23 19.17 14.94 -7.93
N GLY A 24 19.19 16.24 -8.19
CA GLY A 24 18.46 17.18 -7.35
C GLY A 24 18.26 18.54 -8.01
N GLY A 25 17.00 18.97 -8.02
CA GLY A 25 16.48 20.28 -8.39
C GLY A 25 16.13 20.45 -9.87
N GLY A 26 14.92 20.94 -10.13
CA GLY A 26 14.38 21.03 -11.50
C GLY A 26 13.51 19.81 -11.77
N ASP A 27 12.92 19.69 -12.96
CA ASP A 27 12.05 18.54 -13.26
C ASP A 27 12.92 17.37 -13.74
N GLU A 28 13.00 16.28 -12.99
CA GLU A 28 13.99 15.22 -13.20
C GLU A 28 13.35 13.89 -13.58
N CYS A 29 14.08 13.08 -14.36
CA CYS A 29 13.76 11.65 -14.49
C CYS A 29 14.97 10.75 -14.20
N PHE A 30 14.76 9.65 -13.50
CA PHE A 30 15.81 8.72 -13.09
C PHE A 30 15.38 7.32 -13.49
N ASP A 31 16.12 6.69 -14.41
CA ASP A 31 15.85 5.39 -15.02
C ASP A 31 17.06 4.49 -14.71
N CYS A 32 16.94 3.53 -13.79
CA CYS A 32 18.09 2.73 -13.37
C CYS A 32 17.80 1.27 -13.09
N ASP A 33 18.63 0.41 -13.68
CA ASP A 33 18.62 -1.04 -13.45
C ASP A 33 19.70 -1.43 -12.45
N GLY A 34 19.32 -1.98 -11.30
CA GLY A 34 20.18 -2.61 -10.30
C GLY A 34 20.16 -4.14 -10.39
N GLY A 35 21.30 -4.77 -10.07
CA GLY A 35 21.33 -6.21 -9.80
C GLY A 35 20.93 -6.53 -8.36
N ASP A 36 21.09 -7.79 -7.95
CA ASP A 36 20.78 -8.25 -6.59
C ASP A 36 21.51 -7.41 -5.53
N GLY A 37 20.79 -7.01 -4.48
CA GLY A 37 21.31 -6.22 -3.37
C GLY A 37 21.79 -4.82 -3.75
N ALA A 38 21.31 -4.26 -4.87
CA ALA A 38 21.58 -2.87 -5.23
C ALA A 38 20.77 -1.92 -4.34
N ASP A 39 21.38 -0.78 -3.99
CA ASP A 39 20.70 0.29 -3.27
C ASP A 39 20.40 1.43 -4.25
N MET A 40 19.14 1.81 -4.42
CA MET A 40 18.70 2.87 -5.31
C MET A 40 18.01 3.97 -4.53
N TYR A 41 18.40 5.22 -4.78
CA TYR A 41 17.87 6.39 -4.07
C TYR A 41 17.39 7.43 -5.05
N GLY A 42 16.15 7.87 -4.91
CA GLY A 42 15.54 8.94 -5.69
C GLY A 42 16.15 10.31 -5.46
N GLY A 43 15.74 11.22 -6.34
CA GLY A 43 16.17 12.61 -6.37
C GLY A 43 15.40 13.50 -5.40
N GLY A 44 15.39 14.80 -5.70
CA GLY A 44 14.64 15.77 -4.91
C GLY A 44 14.50 17.13 -5.60
N GLY A 45 13.27 17.65 -5.64
CA GLY A 45 12.88 18.96 -6.19
C GLY A 45 12.18 18.89 -7.55
N GLY A 46 11.30 19.86 -7.83
CA GLY A 46 10.55 19.92 -9.09
C GLY A 46 9.48 18.84 -9.20
N ASP A 47 9.06 18.55 -10.43
CA ASP A 47 8.29 17.35 -10.76
C ASP A 47 9.27 16.19 -11.06
N GLU A 48 9.02 14.99 -10.53
CA GLU A 48 9.96 13.86 -10.61
C GLU A 48 9.32 12.60 -11.21
N CYS A 49 10.10 11.86 -12.00
CA CYS A 49 9.76 10.49 -12.39
C CYS A 49 10.94 9.57 -12.06
N PHE A 50 10.73 8.59 -11.19
CA PHE A 50 11.73 7.62 -10.79
C PHE A 50 11.27 6.23 -11.24
N ASP A 51 12.05 5.62 -12.12
CA ASP A 51 11.84 4.33 -12.79
C ASP A 51 13.04 3.44 -12.44
N CYS A 52 12.86 2.39 -11.64
CA CYS A 52 13.97 1.58 -11.15
C CYS A 52 13.67 0.10 -11.00
N ASP A 53 14.50 -0.74 -11.63
CA ASP A 53 14.43 -2.19 -11.52
C ASP A 53 15.55 -2.71 -10.60
N GLY A 54 15.19 -3.24 -9.44
CA GLY A 54 16.08 -3.92 -8.50
C GLY A 54 16.02 -5.45 -8.60
N GLY A 55 17.17 -6.11 -8.44
CA GLY A 55 17.21 -7.56 -8.26
C GLY A 55 16.76 -8.01 -6.86
N ASP A 56 17.06 -9.26 -6.51
CA ASP A 56 16.71 -9.81 -5.19
C ASP A 56 17.38 -9.01 -4.07
N SER A 57 16.65 -8.76 -2.98
CA SER A 57 17.14 -8.03 -1.80
C SER A 57 17.67 -6.62 -2.10
N ALA A 58 17.21 -5.98 -3.17
CA ALA A 58 17.50 -4.58 -3.45
C ALA A 58 16.77 -3.67 -2.47
N ASP A 59 17.38 -2.54 -2.12
CA ASP A 59 16.73 -1.49 -1.35
C ASP A 59 16.45 -0.31 -2.30
N ILE A 60 15.19 0.05 -2.51
CA ILE A 60 14.77 1.16 -3.39
C ILE A 60 14.11 2.23 -2.55
N TYR A 61 14.59 3.46 -2.64
CA TYR A 61 14.08 4.60 -1.89
C TYR A 61 13.63 5.70 -2.85
N GLY A 62 12.39 6.14 -2.72
CA GLY A 62 11.80 7.29 -3.40
C GLY A 62 12.54 8.59 -3.18
N GLY A 63 12.35 9.48 -4.14
CA GLY A 63 12.76 10.88 -4.05
C GLY A 63 11.85 11.63 -3.08
N GLY A 64 12.19 12.88 -2.78
CA GLY A 64 11.27 13.69 -1.99
C GLY A 64 11.79 15.05 -1.58
N GLY A 65 10.89 15.83 -0.99
CA GLY A 65 11.16 17.20 -0.57
C GLY A 65 11.05 18.24 -1.69
N GLY A 66 10.50 17.85 -2.84
CA GLY A 66 9.94 18.74 -3.84
C GLY A 66 8.60 19.33 -3.39
N GLY A 67 8.05 20.24 -4.20
CA GLY A 67 6.65 20.65 -4.09
C GLY A 67 5.97 20.56 -5.46
N GLY A 68 6.53 19.70 -6.31
CA GLY A 68 5.97 19.28 -7.60
C GLY A 68 5.48 17.85 -7.48
N ASP A 69 4.93 17.35 -8.57
CA ASP A 69 4.28 16.04 -8.62
C ASP A 69 5.33 14.93 -8.80
N GLU A 70 5.14 13.80 -8.15
CA GLU A 70 6.13 12.71 -8.11
C GLU A 70 5.51 11.41 -8.62
N CYS A 71 6.18 10.76 -9.58
CA CYS A 71 5.85 9.41 -10.04
C CYS A 71 7.00 8.47 -9.70
N PHE A 72 6.68 7.36 -9.06
CA PHE A 72 7.62 6.34 -8.63
C PHE A 72 7.13 4.98 -9.16
N ASP A 73 7.88 4.42 -10.10
CA ASP A 73 7.64 3.16 -10.81
C ASP A 73 8.83 2.25 -10.52
N CYS A 74 8.67 1.20 -9.72
CA CYS A 74 9.83 0.39 -9.29
C CYS A 74 9.51 -1.09 -9.14
N ASP A 75 10.38 -1.92 -9.70
CA ASP A 75 10.32 -3.36 -9.54
C ASP A 75 11.43 -3.84 -8.60
N GLY A 76 11.11 -4.73 -7.67
CA GLY A 76 12.03 -5.39 -6.76
C GLY A 76 11.94 -6.92 -6.85
N GLY A 77 13.08 -7.60 -6.76
CA GLY A 77 13.11 -9.06 -6.64
C GLY A 77 12.67 -9.58 -5.27
N ASP A 78 12.98 -10.86 -5.00
CA ASP A 78 12.62 -11.50 -3.73
C ASP A 78 13.31 -10.81 -2.55
N GLY A 79 12.54 -10.49 -1.51
CA GLY A 79 13.03 -9.84 -0.29
C GLY A 79 13.58 -8.44 -0.49
N ALA A 80 13.17 -7.74 -1.54
CA ALA A 80 13.47 -6.33 -1.74
C ALA A 80 12.71 -5.43 -0.76
N ASP A 81 13.30 -4.31 -0.38
CA ASP A 81 12.63 -3.27 0.40
C ASP A 81 12.40 -2.03 -0.49
N ILE A 82 11.14 -1.64 -0.72
CA ILE A 82 10.77 -0.49 -1.55
C ILE A 82 10.11 0.56 -0.66
N TYR A 83 10.64 1.77 -0.66
CA TYR A 83 10.13 2.89 0.12
C TYR A 83 9.70 4.02 -0.81
N GLY A 84 8.45 4.44 -0.73
CA GLY A 84 7.89 5.56 -1.45
C GLY A 84 8.53 6.89 -1.11
N GLY A 85 8.32 7.83 -2.03
CA GLY A 85 8.76 9.20 -1.90
C GLY A 85 7.95 9.99 -0.89
N GLY A 86 8.23 11.28 -0.78
CA GLY A 86 7.45 12.14 0.10
C GLY A 86 7.49 13.57 -0.37
N GLY A 87 6.36 14.02 -0.89
CA GLY A 87 6.17 15.35 -1.43
C GLY A 87 5.75 16.36 -0.36
N GLY A 88 5.93 17.63 -0.71
CA GLY A 88 5.47 18.74 0.10
C GLY A 88 3.97 18.93 -0.07
N GLY A 89 3.21 18.97 1.04
CA GLY A 89 1.73 19.07 1.01
C GLY A 89 1.14 19.92 -0.13
N GLY A 90 0.39 19.24 -1.00
CA GLY A 90 -0.20 19.76 -2.23
C GLY A 90 0.50 19.32 -3.53
N SER A 91 1.48 18.42 -3.45
CA SER A 91 1.98 17.60 -4.55
C SER A 91 1.09 16.37 -4.74
N ASP A 92 0.86 15.98 -6.00
CA ASP A 92 0.23 14.70 -6.31
C ASP A 92 1.31 13.63 -6.45
N GLU A 93 1.10 12.48 -5.83
CA GLU A 93 2.05 11.37 -5.80
C GLU A 93 1.41 10.12 -6.41
N CYS A 94 2.17 9.43 -7.25
CA CYS A 94 1.82 8.12 -7.75
C CYS A 94 2.95 7.14 -7.55
N PHE A 95 2.66 6.06 -6.84
CA PHE A 95 3.54 4.97 -6.51
C PHE A 95 2.98 3.71 -7.14
N ASP A 96 3.75 3.09 -8.02
CA ASP A 96 3.43 1.88 -8.79
C ASP A 96 4.63 0.94 -8.62
N CYS A 97 4.53 -0.07 -7.77
CA CYS A 97 5.69 -0.89 -7.42
C CYS A 97 5.40 -2.36 -7.25
N ASP A 98 6.24 -3.19 -7.86
CA ASP A 98 6.15 -4.64 -7.73
C ASP A 98 7.30 -5.18 -6.86
N GLY A 99 7.00 -6.14 -6.00
CA GLY A 99 7.95 -6.85 -5.15
C GLY A 99 7.81 -8.37 -5.27
N GLY A 100 8.95 -9.07 -5.23
CA GLY A 100 8.97 -10.54 -5.18
C GLY A 100 8.51 -11.12 -3.83
N ASP A 101 8.80 -12.41 -3.62
CA ASP A 101 8.44 -13.10 -2.38
C ASP A 101 9.14 -12.45 -1.17
N GLY A 102 8.38 -12.13 -0.12
CA GLY A 102 8.89 -11.55 1.12
C GLY A 102 9.45 -10.14 0.99
N ALA A 103 9.06 -9.40 -0.06
CA ALA A 103 9.38 -7.99 -0.21
C ALA A 103 8.60 -7.13 0.80
N ASP A 104 9.21 -6.04 1.27
CA ASP A 104 8.56 -5.04 2.11
C ASP A 104 8.37 -3.75 1.30
N MET A 105 7.13 -3.30 1.14
CA MET A 105 6.79 -2.09 0.38
C MET A 105 6.12 -1.05 1.27
N TYR A 106 6.55 0.19 1.18
CA TYR A 106 6.05 1.28 2.01
C TYR A 106 5.66 2.46 1.12
N GLY A 107 4.43 2.92 1.22
CA GLY A 107 3.93 4.08 0.51
C GLY A 107 4.54 5.39 0.96
N GLY A 108 4.26 6.40 0.15
CA GLY A 108 4.77 7.75 0.33
C GLY A 108 3.96 8.58 1.33
N GLY A 109 4.00 9.89 1.14
CA GLY A 109 3.34 10.82 2.05
C GLY A 109 3.34 12.23 1.50
N GLY A 110 2.16 12.81 1.29
CA GLY A 110 2.05 13.96 0.42
C GLY A 110 0.68 14.63 0.35
N GLY A 111 0.40 15.23 -0.82
CA GLY A 111 -0.94 15.69 -1.18
C GLY A 111 -1.82 14.50 -1.53
N ASP A 112 -2.41 14.49 -2.72
CA ASP A 112 -3.24 13.37 -3.17
C ASP A 112 -2.33 12.21 -3.60
N GLU A 113 -2.66 10.98 -3.20
CA GLU A 113 -1.80 9.80 -3.43
C GLU A 113 -2.53 8.71 -4.21
N CYS A 114 -1.85 8.14 -5.19
CA CYS A 114 -2.20 6.88 -5.83
C CYS A 114 -1.11 5.85 -5.51
N PHE A 115 -1.47 4.79 -4.79
CA PHE A 115 -0.56 3.72 -4.42
C PHE A 115 -1.08 2.43 -5.06
N ASP A 116 -0.28 1.85 -5.94
CA ASP A 116 -0.49 0.59 -6.64
C ASP A 116 0.72 -0.30 -6.33
N SER A 117 0.52 -1.49 -5.77
CA SER A 117 1.65 -2.37 -5.45
C SER A 117 1.31 -3.85 -5.42
N ASP A 118 2.10 -4.65 -6.12
CA ASP A 118 1.96 -6.10 -6.13
C ASP A 118 3.12 -6.79 -5.40
N GLY A 119 2.80 -7.59 -4.39
CA GLY A 119 3.75 -8.39 -3.61
C GLY A 119 3.63 -9.90 -3.85
N GLY A 120 4.76 -10.60 -3.79
CA GLY A 120 4.80 -12.06 -3.79
C GLY A 120 4.36 -12.70 -2.47
N ASP A 121 4.65 -14.00 -2.31
CA ASP A 121 4.30 -14.75 -1.10
C ASP A 121 4.95 -14.09 0.13
N SER A 122 4.17 -13.84 1.20
CA SER A 122 4.65 -13.27 2.47
C SER A 122 5.27 -11.87 2.37
N ALA A 123 4.91 -11.10 1.34
CA ALA A 123 5.26 -9.68 1.26
C ALA A 123 4.50 -8.86 2.32
N ASP A 124 5.12 -7.78 2.81
CA ASP A 124 4.45 -6.81 3.68
C ASP A 124 4.25 -5.50 2.91
N ILE A 125 3.01 -5.06 2.72
CA ILE A 125 2.67 -3.83 2.00
C ILE A 125 2.06 -2.83 2.97
N TYR A 126 2.63 -1.63 3.06
CA TYR A 126 2.18 -0.56 3.93
C TYR A 126 1.82 0.67 3.10
N GLY A 127 0.57 1.09 3.13
CA GLY A 127 0.12 2.33 2.49
C GLY A 127 0.76 3.58 3.07
N GLY A 128 0.71 4.63 2.26
CA GLY A 128 1.21 5.96 2.58
C GLY A 128 0.34 6.73 3.56
N GLY A 129 0.53 8.03 3.63
CA GLY A 129 -0.27 8.87 4.50
C GLY A 129 -0.26 10.31 4.04
N GLY A 130 -1.43 10.76 3.60
CA GLY A 130 -1.66 12.06 3.03
C GLY A 130 -1.88 13.17 4.06
N GLY A 131 -1.75 14.39 3.56
CA GLY A 131 -2.10 15.60 4.27
C GLY A 131 -3.58 15.67 4.64
N GLY A 132 -3.93 16.63 5.51
CA GLY A 132 -5.35 16.88 5.81
C GLY A 132 -6.10 17.42 4.60
N GLY A 133 -7.13 16.68 4.14
CA GLY A 133 -7.94 17.04 2.98
C GLY A 133 -7.34 16.62 1.64
N SER A 134 -6.47 15.62 1.67
CA SER A 134 -5.95 14.92 0.51
C SER A 134 -6.75 13.65 0.25
N ASP A 135 -6.92 13.29 -1.01
CA ASP A 135 -7.60 12.06 -1.41
C ASP A 135 -6.56 10.97 -1.69
N GLU A 136 -6.82 9.75 -1.20
CA GLU A 136 -5.89 8.64 -1.36
C GLU A 136 -6.61 7.44 -1.98
N CYS A 137 -5.94 6.79 -2.92
CA CYS A 137 -6.35 5.51 -3.44
C CYS A 137 -5.21 4.51 -3.32
N PHE A 138 -5.48 3.41 -2.63
CA PHE A 138 -4.58 2.32 -2.38
C PHE A 138 -5.15 1.08 -3.07
N ASP A 139 -4.39 0.52 -3.98
CA ASP A 139 -4.62 -0.73 -4.70
C ASP A 139 -3.41 -1.61 -4.41
N SER A 140 -3.59 -2.78 -3.81
CA SER A 140 -2.45 -3.67 -3.57
C SER A 140 -2.81 -5.12 -3.52
N ASP A 141 -2.02 -5.92 -4.23
CA ASP A 141 -2.17 -7.36 -4.26
C ASP A 141 -1.00 -8.04 -3.55
N GLY A 142 -1.30 -9.13 -2.88
CA GLY A 142 -0.32 -9.96 -2.19
C GLY A 142 -0.65 -11.44 -2.34
N ASP A 143 0.36 -12.26 -2.59
CA ASP A 143 0.20 -13.71 -2.64
C ASP A 143 0.15 -14.33 -1.21
N GLY A 144 0.45 -15.62 -1.06
CA GLY A 144 0.17 -16.40 0.16
C GLY A 144 0.86 -15.85 1.42
N GLY A 145 0.05 -15.47 2.40
CA GLY A 145 0.50 -14.97 3.70
C GLY A 145 1.10 -13.57 3.65
N ALA A 146 0.83 -12.80 2.60
CA ALA A 146 1.18 -11.38 2.54
C ALA A 146 0.35 -10.57 3.54
N ASP A 147 0.96 -9.58 4.19
CA ASP A 147 0.26 -8.67 5.09
C ASP A 147 0.10 -7.30 4.42
N ILE A 148 -1.13 -6.79 4.36
CA ILE A 148 -1.45 -5.51 3.70
C ILE A 148 -2.02 -4.54 4.74
N TYR A 149 -1.41 -3.38 4.86
CA TYR A 149 -1.77 -2.35 5.83
C TYR A 149 -2.11 -1.05 5.09
N GLY A 150 -3.35 -0.62 5.17
CA GLY A 150 -3.77 0.66 4.61
C GLY A 150 -3.11 1.87 5.22
N GLY A 151 -3.01 2.88 4.38
CA GLY A 151 -2.58 4.21 4.72
C GLY A 151 -3.57 4.93 5.63
N GLY A 152 -3.29 6.18 5.96
CA GLY A 152 -4.24 6.98 6.72
C GLY A 152 -4.17 8.44 6.38
N GLY A 153 -5.30 8.98 5.93
CA GLY A 153 -5.43 10.37 5.57
C GLY A 153 -5.75 11.28 6.76
N GLY A 154 -5.35 12.54 6.61
CA GLY A 154 -5.72 13.59 7.55
C GLY A 154 -7.20 13.98 7.38
N GLY A 155 -7.88 14.27 8.50
CA GLY A 155 -9.32 14.57 8.47
C GLY A 155 -9.78 15.54 7.37
N GLY A 156 -10.78 15.13 6.61
CA GLY A 156 -11.27 15.74 5.38
C GLY A 156 -10.87 14.99 4.10
N SER A 157 -10.18 13.86 4.20
CA SER A 157 -9.78 12.94 3.12
C SER A 157 -10.91 12.02 2.68
N ASP A 158 -10.99 11.77 1.38
CA ASP A 158 -11.71 10.64 0.78
C ASP A 158 -10.69 9.53 0.45
N GLU A 159 -10.88 8.34 1.00
CA GLU A 159 -9.96 7.21 0.88
C GLU A 159 -10.64 6.02 0.18
N CYS A 160 -9.95 5.45 -0.81
CA CYS A 160 -10.31 4.19 -1.44
C CYS A 160 -9.20 3.17 -1.20
N PHE A 161 -9.58 2.00 -0.73
CA PHE A 161 -8.67 0.90 -0.43
C PHE A 161 -9.24 -0.35 -1.08
N ASP A 162 -8.51 -0.87 -2.06
CA ASP A 162 -8.75 -2.12 -2.77
C ASP A 162 -7.54 -3.01 -2.51
N CYS A 163 -7.75 -4.25 -2.04
CA CYS A 163 -6.63 -5.15 -1.86
C CYS A 163 -7.01 -6.62 -1.99
N ASP A 164 -6.18 -7.39 -2.70
CA ASP A 164 -6.32 -8.84 -2.78
C ASP A 164 -5.19 -9.53 -2.03
N GLY A 165 -5.54 -10.28 -0.99
CA GLY A 165 -4.59 -11.07 -0.20
C GLY A 165 -4.75 -12.58 -0.44
N GLY A 166 -3.63 -13.29 -0.57
CA GLY A 166 -3.61 -14.75 -0.68
C GLY A 166 -4.05 -15.50 0.59
N ASP A 167 -3.85 -16.82 0.57
CA ASP A 167 -4.17 -17.68 1.73
C ASP A 167 -3.38 -17.26 2.98
N GLY A 168 -4.08 -16.98 4.08
CA GLY A 168 -3.47 -16.62 5.36
C GLY A 168 -2.93 -15.19 5.44
N ALA A 169 -3.31 -14.32 4.50
CA ALA A 169 -2.99 -12.90 4.52
C ALA A 169 -3.66 -12.17 5.70
N ASP A 170 -2.97 -11.23 6.34
CA ASP A 170 -3.58 -10.29 7.28
C ASP A 170 -3.76 -8.93 6.60
N MET A 171 -5.01 -8.44 6.50
CA MET A 171 -5.32 -7.17 5.83
C MET A 171 -5.95 -6.18 6.80
N TYR A 172 -5.45 -4.94 6.80
CA TYR A 172 -5.86 -3.89 7.71
C TYR A 172 -6.24 -2.64 6.92
N GLY A 173 -7.47 -2.16 7.06
CA GLY A 173 -7.89 -0.91 6.45
C GLY A 173 -7.29 0.33 7.11
N GLY A 174 -7.41 1.43 6.37
CA GLY A 174 -6.87 2.73 6.71
C GLY A 174 -7.70 3.54 7.71
N GLY A 175 -7.62 4.86 7.57
CA GLY A 175 -8.29 5.79 8.46
C GLY A 175 -8.40 7.19 7.86
N GLY A 176 -9.61 7.74 7.84
CA GLY A 176 -9.95 8.91 7.04
C GLY A 176 -11.28 9.53 7.44
N SER A 177 -11.81 10.42 6.60
CA SER A 177 -13.13 11.01 6.82
C SER A 177 -14.23 10.33 6.04
N ASP A 178 -13.99 9.91 4.81
CA ASP A 178 -14.86 9.02 4.04
C ASP A 178 -13.96 7.88 3.52
N GLU A 179 -14.30 6.61 3.79
CA GLU A 179 -13.44 5.46 3.46
C GLU A 179 -14.24 4.37 2.75
N CYS A 180 -13.69 3.83 1.68
CA CYS A 180 -14.19 2.63 1.04
C CYS A 180 -13.12 1.55 1.08
N PHE A 181 -13.42 0.45 1.77
CA PHE A 181 -12.54 -0.69 1.93
C PHE A 181 -13.15 -1.89 1.19
N ASP A 182 -12.59 -2.22 0.04
CA ASP A 182 -12.84 -3.40 -0.78
C ASP A 182 -11.67 -4.37 -0.59
N CYS A 183 -11.93 -5.64 -0.30
CA CYS A 183 -10.83 -6.60 -0.13
C CYS A 183 -11.20 -8.07 -0.29
N ASP A 184 -10.38 -8.83 -1.03
CA ASP A 184 -10.55 -10.27 -1.18
C ASP A 184 -9.40 -11.05 -0.51
N GLY A 185 -9.72 -11.78 0.56
CA GLY A 185 -8.77 -12.65 1.25
C GLY A 185 -8.87 -14.14 0.84
N GLY A 186 -7.75 -14.84 0.85
CA GLY A 186 -7.70 -16.31 0.70
C GLY A 186 -8.18 -17.09 1.93
N ASP A 187 -7.90 -18.41 1.95
CA ASP A 187 -8.24 -19.29 3.06
C ASP A 187 -7.49 -18.87 4.34
N GLY A 188 -8.22 -18.65 5.43
CA GLY A 188 -7.63 -18.32 6.73
C GLY A 188 -7.06 -16.91 6.85
N ALA A 189 -7.42 -16.00 5.94
CA ALA A 189 -7.08 -14.59 6.03
C ALA A 189 -7.74 -13.89 7.23
N ASP A 190 -7.05 -12.97 7.88
CA ASP A 190 -7.65 -12.10 8.91
C ASP A 190 -7.80 -10.68 8.35
N ILE A 191 -9.04 -10.19 8.27
CA ILE A 191 -9.36 -8.89 7.66
C ILE A 191 -9.89 -7.95 8.72
N TYR A 192 -9.30 -6.77 8.84
CA TYR A 192 -9.67 -5.73 9.80
C TYR A 192 -9.96 -4.42 9.07
N GLY A 193 -11.22 -4.03 8.97
CA GLY A 193 -11.57 -2.75 8.35
C GLY A 193 -11.02 -1.53 9.10
N GLY A 194 -10.92 -0.43 8.36
CA GLY A 194 -10.50 0.88 8.84
C GLY A 194 -11.54 1.56 9.76
N GLY A 195 -11.35 2.84 10.03
CA GLY A 195 -12.25 3.57 10.91
C GLY A 195 -12.33 5.06 10.59
N GLY A 196 -13.49 5.48 10.10
CA GLY A 196 -13.74 6.87 9.75
C GLY A 196 -14.13 7.76 10.94
N GLY A 197 -14.01 9.07 10.71
CA GLY A 197 -14.46 10.11 11.64
C GLY A 197 -15.98 10.21 11.80
N ASP A 198 -16.44 10.90 12.86
CA ASP A 198 -17.88 11.18 13.07
C ASP A 198 -18.52 11.86 11.84
N GLY A 199 -19.37 11.14 11.11
CA GLY A 199 -20.08 11.65 9.93
C GLY A 199 -19.58 11.14 8.58
N SER A 200 -18.68 10.16 8.60
CA SER A 200 -18.16 9.44 7.45
C SER A 200 -19.21 8.69 6.64
N ASP A 201 -19.03 8.68 5.32
CA ASP A 201 -19.61 7.73 4.38
C ASP A 201 -18.61 6.57 4.20
N GLU A 202 -18.80 5.50 4.98
CA GLU A 202 -17.97 4.30 4.89
C GLU A 202 -18.61 3.21 4.04
N CYS A 203 -17.82 2.56 3.19
CA CYS A 203 -18.16 1.28 2.58
C CYS A 203 -17.14 0.19 2.96
N PHE A 204 -17.66 -1.01 3.19
CA PHE A 204 -16.87 -2.18 3.58
C PHE A 204 -17.45 -3.36 2.80
N ASP A 205 -16.72 -3.81 1.79
CA ASP A 205 -17.02 -4.97 0.97
C ASP A 205 -15.81 -5.87 1.06
N CYS A 206 -15.89 -6.99 1.77
CA CYS A 206 -14.73 -7.87 1.87
C CYS A 206 -15.16 -9.31 1.91
N ASP A 207 -14.50 -10.13 1.12
CA ASP A 207 -14.66 -11.56 1.08
C ASP A 207 -13.41 -12.27 1.62
N GLY A 208 -13.61 -13.55 1.95
CA GLY A 208 -12.57 -14.38 2.54
C GLY A 208 -12.80 -15.85 2.22
N GLY A 209 -11.71 -16.61 2.14
CA GLY A 209 -11.74 -18.06 1.96
C GLY A 209 -12.17 -18.85 3.20
N ASP A 210 -11.98 -20.16 3.15
CA ASP A 210 -12.32 -21.08 4.24
C ASP A 210 -11.55 -20.73 5.52
N GLY A 211 -12.29 -20.28 6.54
CA GLY A 211 -11.72 -20.01 7.87
C GLY A 211 -11.15 -18.61 8.03
N ALA A 212 -11.41 -17.70 7.10
CA ALA A 212 -11.13 -16.28 7.27
C ALA A 212 -11.94 -15.66 8.41
N ASP A 213 -11.32 -14.72 9.14
CA ASP A 213 -11.98 -13.90 10.16
C ASP A 213 -12.04 -12.44 9.69
N ILE A 214 -13.25 -11.93 9.44
CA ILE A 214 -13.48 -10.56 8.95
C ILE A 214 -14.10 -9.69 10.05
N TYR A 215 -13.44 -8.58 10.35
CA TYR A 215 -13.81 -7.59 11.36
C TYR A 215 -14.03 -6.23 10.68
N GLY A 216 -15.28 -5.86 10.44
CA GLY A 216 -15.60 -4.56 9.83
C GLY A 216 -15.18 -3.35 10.66
N GLY A 217 -15.09 -2.20 9.97
CA GLY A 217 -14.72 -0.91 10.51
C GLY A 217 -15.76 -0.20 11.38
N GLY A 218 -15.36 0.95 11.91
CA GLY A 218 -16.05 1.72 12.95
C GLY A 218 -17.15 2.69 12.51
N GLY A 219 -17.72 2.60 11.31
CA GLY A 219 -18.72 3.55 10.81
C GLY A 219 -20.19 3.15 10.96
N ASP A 220 -21.08 4.15 10.89
CA ASP A 220 -22.53 4.01 11.12
C ASP A 220 -23.28 3.21 10.02
N ARG A 221 -22.61 2.71 8.96
CA ARG A 221 -23.27 2.11 7.76
C ARG A 221 -22.60 0.89 7.10
N GLY A 222 -21.66 0.20 7.73
CA GLY A 222 -21.08 -1.03 7.15
C GLY A 222 -22.13 -2.11 6.85
N ASN A 223 -22.29 -2.46 5.57
CA ASN A 223 -23.13 -3.56 5.11
C ASN A 223 -22.23 -4.75 4.76
N ILE A 224 -21.95 -5.61 5.74
CA ILE A 224 -21.22 -6.86 5.52
C ILE A 224 -22.09 -7.74 4.59
N ASP A 225 -21.71 -7.93 3.33
CA ASP A 225 -22.33 -8.98 2.52
C ASP A 225 -21.94 -10.35 3.11
N HIS A 226 -22.94 -11.20 3.29
CA HIS A 226 -22.81 -12.47 3.98
C HIS A 226 -22.80 -13.58 2.95
N THR A 227 -21.68 -13.75 2.25
CA THR A 227 -21.48 -14.95 1.43
C THR A 227 -20.73 -16.00 2.25
N GLU A 228 -21.49 -16.84 2.97
CA GLU A 228 -21.05 -18.06 3.67
C GLU A 228 -20.10 -17.92 4.89
N ILE A 229 -20.48 -17.10 5.87
CA ILE A 229 -19.94 -17.24 7.23
C ILE A 229 -20.30 -18.61 7.84
N ILE A 230 -19.36 -19.57 7.81
CA ILE A 230 -19.29 -20.70 8.77
C ILE A 230 -18.43 -20.27 9.98
N ALA A 231 -18.50 -19.02 10.42
CA ALA A 231 -17.89 -18.63 11.69
C ALA A 231 -18.64 -19.28 12.86
N VAL A 232 -17.96 -20.15 13.60
CA VAL A 232 -18.35 -20.54 14.94
C VAL A 232 -18.12 -19.33 15.85
N VAL A 233 -19.08 -18.41 15.90
CA VAL A 233 -19.02 -17.27 16.82
C VAL A 233 -18.99 -17.78 18.26
N LYS A 234 -17.80 -17.83 18.85
CA LYS A 234 -17.61 -18.18 20.26
C LYS A 234 -17.64 -16.90 21.10
N VAL A 235 -18.81 -16.25 21.19
CA VAL A 235 -19.00 -15.18 22.18
C VAL A 235 -18.97 -15.79 23.58
N ILE A 236 -17.85 -15.64 24.28
CA ILE A 236 -17.76 -15.95 25.72
C ILE A 236 -18.21 -14.71 26.49
N ILE A 237 -19.53 -14.54 26.68
CA ILE A 237 -20.07 -13.82 27.84
C ILE A 237 -21.25 -14.60 28.43
N GLU A 238 -20.97 -15.24 29.57
CA GLU A 238 -21.90 -15.79 30.57
C GLU A 238 -23.05 -16.74 30.12
N LYS A 239 -22.69 -18.03 30.00
CA LYS A 239 -23.52 -19.21 30.39
C LYS A 239 -24.82 -19.52 29.64
N ARG A 240 -25.03 -19.15 28.37
CA ARG A 240 -26.03 -19.85 27.52
C ARG A 240 -25.59 -19.92 26.05
N VAL A 241 -25.39 -21.14 25.55
CA VAL A 241 -25.27 -21.42 24.12
C VAL A 241 -26.67 -21.31 23.51
N VAL A 242 -26.88 -20.37 22.59
CA VAL A 242 -28.08 -20.29 21.77
C VAL A 242 -27.66 -20.45 20.32
N ILE A 243 -28.00 -21.61 19.74
CA ILE A 243 -27.88 -21.86 18.32
C ILE A 243 -29.19 -21.40 17.68
N VAL A 244 -29.15 -20.37 16.84
CA VAL A 244 -30.31 -19.99 16.02
C VAL A 244 -30.06 -20.49 14.60
N ARG A 245 -30.92 -21.38 14.12
CA ARG A 245 -30.99 -21.77 12.71
C ARG A 245 -32.25 -21.16 12.10
N GLY A 246 -32.10 -20.34 11.07
CA GLY A 246 -33.20 -19.84 10.23
C GLY A 246 -33.29 -20.63 8.91
N PRO A 247 -34.47 -20.74 8.28
CA PRO A 247 -34.69 -21.63 7.15
C PRO A 247 -34.34 -20.98 5.79
N PHE A 248 -33.99 -21.86 4.85
CA PHE A 248 -33.70 -21.65 3.43
C PHE A 248 -34.67 -20.72 2.69
#